data_AF-A0A838E6F9-F1
#
_entry.id   AF-A0A838E6F9-F1
#
_cell.length_a   1.000
_cell.length_b   1.000
_cell.length_c   1.000
_cell.angle_alpha   90.00
_cell.angle_beta   90.00
_cell.angle_gamma   90.00
#
_symmetry.space_group_name_H-M   'P 1'
#
loop_
_entity.id
_entity.type
_entity.pdbx_description
1 polymer ?
#
loop_
_entity_poly.entity_id
_entity_poly.type
_entity_poly.pdbx_seq_one_letter_code
_entity_poly.pdbx_strand_id
1 'polypeptide(L)'
;MSGYPLLDAARLRAAFGLLDRALARRRVKADVLLYGGAAMLLAYDADRSTRDADSVFRPDGPVLEAAAEVADELGLGRGWLNQQASVYLPPAATTHERAVFDRPVHDGPNLRVTAMNPRYLLAMKVHASRGDQDVTDIGVLADALGLADATEVLAVAQDVYGDEPLPARSRPAVETALERRGGERGRNGS
;
A
#
# COMPACT_ATOMS: atom_id res chain seq x y z
N MET A 1 -10.93 -13.98 19.52
CA MET A 1 -11.11 -13.33 18.21
C MET A 1 -11.22 -11.84 18.45
N SER A 2 -10.21 -11.04 18.09
CA SER A 2 -10.30 -9.60 18.29
C SER A 2 -11.19 -9.01 17.17
N GLY A 3 -12.41 -8.61 17.54
CA GLY A 3 -13.49 -8.19 16.65
C GLY A 3 -13.45 -6.71 16.30
N TYR A 4 -12.30 -6.21 15.84
CA TYR A 4 -12.21 -4.84 15.34
C TYR A 4 -12.81 -4.73 13.93
N PRO A 5 -13.49 -3.62 13.61
CA PRO A 5 -14.04 -3.39 12.29
C PRO A 5 -12.94 -3.29 11.22
N LEU A 6 -13.24 -3.73 10.01
CA LEU A 6 -12.37 -3.52 8.85
C LEU A 6 -12.41 -2.04 8.41
N LEU A 7 -11.29 -1.61 7.82
CA LEU A 7 -11.07 -0.30 7.22
C LEU A 7 -11.35 -0.37 5.71
N ASP A 8 -12.48 0.16 5.30
CA ASP A 8 -12.71 0.55 3.90
C ASP A 8 -12.06 1.91 3.60
N ALA A 9 -12.13 2.35 2.33
CA ALA A 9 -11.51 3.60 1.90
C ALA A 9 -12.06 4.82 2.65
N ALA A 10 -13.37 4.86 2.94
CA ALA A 10 -14.01 5.99 3.62
C ALA A 10 -13.55 6.09 5.08
N ARG A 11 -13.51 4.95 5.78
CA ARG A 11 -13.01 4.87 7.16
C ARG A 11 -11.54 5.19 7.26
N LEU A 12 -10.73 4.71 6.32
CA LEU A 12 -9.30 5.00 6.32
C LEU A 12 -9.03 6.50 6.09
N ARG A 13 -9.78 7.15 5.18
CA ARG A 13 -9.74 8.62 5.01
C ARG A 13 -10.19 9.36 6.27
N ALA A 14 -11.26 8.89 6.94
CA ALA A 14 -11.73 9.47 8.20
C ALA A 14 -10.68 9.35 9.31
N ALA A 15 -10.00 8.19 9.40
CA ALA A 15 -8.92 7.95 10.34
C ALA A 15 -7.74 8.91 10.11
N PHE A 16 -7.35 9.17 8.86
CA PHE A 16 -6.30 10.17 8.57
C PHE A 16 -6.73 11.60 8.90
N GLY A 17 -7.99 11.96 8.66
CA GLY A 17 -8.53 13.26 9.10
C GLY A 17 -8.50 13.43 10.63
N LEU A 18 -8.73 12.35 11.38
CA LEU A 18 -8.61 12.35 12.85
C LEU A 18 -7.15 12.42 13.30
N LEU A 19 -6.27 11.67 12.64
CA LEU A 19 -4.83 11.67 12.91
C LEU A 19 -4.22 13.05 12.73
N ASP A 20 -4.59 13.75 11.65
CA ASP A 20 -4.18 15.14 11.38
C ASP A 20 -4.59 16.08 12.53
N ARG A 21 -5.84 15.99 13.00
CA ARG A 21 -6.31 16.77 14.16
C ARG A 21 -5.57 16.42 15.44
N ALA A 22 -5.28 15.14 15.67
CA ALA A 22 -4.54 14.68 16.84
C ALA A 22 -3.09 15.18 16.83
N LEU A 23 -2.45 15.21 15.66
CA LEU A 23 -1.11 15.78 15.46
C LEU A 23 -1.11 17.30 15.63
N ALA A 24 -2.16 17.99 15.16
CA ALA A 24 -2.34 19.43 15.35
C ALA A 24 -2.39 19.82 16.83
N ARG A 25 -3.14 19.08 17.65
CA ARG A 25 -3.18 19.29 19.13
C ARG A 25 -1.80 19.14 19.78
N ARG A 26 -0.93 18.31 19.20
CA ARG A 26 0.45 18.07 19.66
C ARG A 26 1.47 19.02 19.05
N ARG A 27 1.05 19.91 18.13
CA ARG A 27 1.94 20.78 17.33
C ARG A 27 3.00 19.99 16.54
N VAL A 28 2.64 18.81 16.07
CA VAL A 28 3.52 17.94 15.28
C VAL A 28 3.10 18.01 13.81
N LYS A 29 4.09 17.98 12.92
CA LYS A 29 3.89 17.71 11.49
C LYS A 29 4.42 16.31 11.20
N ALA A 30 3.66 15.53 10.43
CA ALA A 30 4.05 14.19 10.06
C ALA A 30 3.89 13.92 8.56
N ASP A 31 4.81 13.12 8.03
CA ASP A 31 4.69 12.49 6.72
C ASP A 31 4.42 10.99 6.93
N VAL A 32 3.47 10.45 6.17
CA VAL A 32 3.15 9.03 6.13
C VAL A 32 3.21 8.56 4.68
N LEU A 33 3.94 7.47 4.44
CA LEU A 33 3.98 6.74 3.18
C LEU A 33 3.28 5.40 3.40
N LEU A 34 2.14 5.20 2.75
CA LEU A 34 1.40 3.94 2.74
C LEU A 34 1.99 2.99 1.71
N TYR A 35 2.04 1.72 2.06
CA TYR A 35 2.31 0.63 1.12
C TYR A 35 1.37 -0.56 1.39
N GLY A 36 1.52 -1.63 0.61
CA GLY A 36 0.69 -2.82 0.77
C GLY A 36 -0.80 -2.55 0.55
N GLY A 37 -1.64 -3.18 1.39
CA GLY A 37 -3.10 -3.20 1.22
C GLY A 37 -3.75 -1.82 1.28
N ALA A 38 -3.29 -0.94 2.19
CA ALA A 38 -3.84 0.41 2.35
C ALA A 38 -3.49 1.33 1.17
N ALA A 39 -2.30 1.18 0.58
CA ALA A 39 -1.95 1.90 -0.64
C ALA A 39 -2.82 1.44 -1.83
N MET A 40 -3.02 0.13 -2.00
CA MET A 40 -3.93 -0.44 -3.01
C MET A 40 -5.36 0.11 -2.85
N LEU A 41 -5.83 0.21 -1.61
CA LEU A 41 -7.18 0.69 -1.30
C LEU A 41 -7.38 2.19 -1.62
N LEU A 42 -6.42 3.06 -1.27
CA LEU A 42 -6.63 4.52 -1.40
C LEU A 42 -6.12 5.14 -2.70
N ALA A 43 -5.15 4.51 -3.38
CA ALA A 43 -4.49 5.08 -4.55
C ALA A 43 -4.74 4.30 -5.85
N TYR A 44 -5.17 3.03 -5.75
CA TYR A 44 -5.38 2.15 -6.92
C TYR A 44 -6.78 1.52 -6.93
N ASP A 45 -7.72 2.16 -6.20
CA ASP A 45 -9.16 1.82 -6.15
C ASP A 45 -9.45 0.32 -5.99
N ALA A 46 -8.66 -0.37 -5.15
CA ALA A 46 -8.93 -1.75 -4.83
C ALA A 46 -10.25 -1.86 -4.05
N ASP A 47 -11.25 -2.53 -4.63
CA ASP A 47 -12.56 -2.75 -4.03
C ASP A 47 -12.50 -3.81 -2.92
N ARG A 48 -11.97 -3.41 -1.75
CA ARG A 48 -11.84 -4.26 -0.56
C ARG A 48 -11.68 -3.43 0.72
N SER A 49 -11.64 -4.12 1.86
CA SER A 49 -11.26 -3.53 3.14
C SER A 49 -9.96 -4.15 3.67
N THR A 50 -9.25 -3.42 4.51
CA THR A 50 -8.02 -3.87 5.19
C THR A 50 -8.21 -3.88 6.71
N ARG A 51 -7.36 -4.60 7.45
CA ARG A 51 -7.36 -4.55 8.93
C ARG A 51 -6.51 -3.40 9.46
N ASP A 52 -5.49 -3.05 8.69
CA ASP A 52 -4.46 -2.10 9.05
C ASP A 52 -3.90 -1.39 7.80
N ALA A 53 -3.10 -0.37 8.08
CA ALA A 53 -2.36 0.42 7.12
C ALA A 53 -0.87 0.25 7.41
N ASP A 54 -0.24 -0.57 6.57
CA ASP A 54 1.21 -0.67 6.51
C ASP A 54 1.80 0.65 6.00
N SER A 55 2.76 1.19 6.75
CA SER A 55 3.26 2.53 6.50
C SER A 55 4.69 2.75 6.97
N VAL A 56 5.35 3.75 6.39
CA VAL A 56 6.52 4.40 6.98
C VAL A 56 6.11 5.80 7.31
N PHE A 57 6.41 6.27 8.51
CA PHE A 57 6.09 7.63 8.89
C PHE A 57 7.18 8.24 9.73
N ARG A 58 7.14 9.57 9.82
CA ARG A 58 8.07 10.37 10.62
C ARG A 58 7.36 11.62 11.12
N PRO A 59 7.51 11.99 12.41
CA PRO A 59 8.25 11.28 13.46
C PRO A 59 7.46 10.10 14.08
N ASP A 60 8.15 9.03 14.49
CA ASP A 60 7.52 7.77 14.92
C ASP A 60 6.65 7.92 16.17
N GLY A 61 7.26 8.27 17.31
CA GLY A 61 6.59 8.30 18.62
C GLY A 61 5.30 9.15 18.63
N PRO A 62 5.37 10.42 18.23
CA PRO A 62 4.18 11.27 18.19
C PRO A 62 3.08 10.78 17.24
N VAL A 63 3.44 10.15 16.11
CA VAL A 63 2.46 9.56 15.18
C VAL A 63 1.79 8.34 15.82
N LEU A 64 2.55 7.46 16.49
CA LEU A 64 2.01 6.30 17.18
C LEU A 64 1.07 6.69 18.33
N GLU A 65 1.42 7.71 19.11
CA GLU A 65 0.57 8.24 20.18
C GLU A 65 -0.74 8.83 19.63
N ALA A 66 -0.66 9.59 18.53
CA ALA A 66 -1.84 10.13 17.86
C ALA A 66 -2.69 9.02 17.22
N ALA A 67 -2.08 8.01 16.61
CA ALA A 67 -2.77 6.87 16.02
C ALA A 67 -3.49 6.02 17.07
N ALA A 68 -2.93 5.89 18.28
CA ALA A 68 -3.59 5.23 19.40
C ALA A 68 -4.88 5.96 19.82
N GLU A 69 -4.87 7.30 19.85
CA GLU A 69 -6.06 8.11 20.13
C GLU A 69 -7.14 7.91 19.05
N VAL A 70 -6.75 7.90 17.77
CA VAL A 70 -7.67 7.59 16.66
C VAL A 70 -8.24 6.18 16.78
N ALA A 71 -7.43 5.21 17.22
CA ALA A 71 -7.87 3.85 17.41
C ALA A 71 -8.97 3.76 18.48
N ASP A 72 -8.77 4.45 19.61
CA ASP A 72 -9.74 4.50 20.70
C ASP A 72 -11.03 5.23 20.26
N GLU A 73 -10.93 6.29 19.44
CA GLU A 73 -12.08 7.05 18.93
C GLU A 73 -12.93 6.28 17.89
N LEU A 74 -12.27 5.54 16.98
CA LEU A 74 -12.94 4.80 15.91
C LEU A 74 -13.22 3.32 16.26
N GLY A 75 -12.80 2.87 17.44
CA GLY A 75 -12.89 1.47 17.85
C GLY A 75 -12.04 0.55 16.97
N LEU A 76 -10.87 1.00 16.51
CA LEU A 76 -9.93 0.23 15.71
C LEU A 76 -8.93 -0.51 16.59
N GLY A 77 -8.25 -1.52 16.03
CA GLY A 77 -7.09 -2.11 16.68
C GLY A 77 -5.95 -1.09 16.79
N ARG A 78 -5.19 -1.10 17.89
CA ARG A 78 -4.04 -0.19 18.09
C ARG A 78 -2.97 -0.27 16.99
N GLY A 79 -2.92 -1.37 16.26
CA GLY A 79 -2.03 -1.58 15.11
C GLY A 79 -2.61 -1.14 13.76
N TRP A 80 -3.75 -0.41 13.74
CA TRP A 80 -4.38 0.01 12.48
C TRP A 80 -3.48 0.89 11.61
N LEU A 81 -2.53 1.60 12.20
CA LEU A 81 -1.41 2.26 11.52
C LEU A 81 -0.13 1.73 12.13
N ASN A 82 0.73 1.12 11.32
CA ASN A 82 1.96 0.50 11.83
C ASN A 82 3.10 0.51 10.78
N GLN A 83 4.32 0.27 11.25
CA GLN A 83 5.54 0.15 10.43
C GLN A 83 6.14 -1.26 10.45
N GLN A 84 5.37 -2.27 10.88
CA GLN A 84 5.91 -3.63 11.10
C GLN A 84 6.40 -4.28 9.79
N ALA A 85 5.70 -3.99 8.69
CA ALA A 85 6.07 -4.49 7.38
C ALA A 85 7.18 -3.68 6.68
N SER A 86 7.78 -2.68 7.34
CA SER A 86 8.76 -1.78 6.71
C SER A 86 10.07 -2.49 6.36
N VAL A 87 10.39 -3.57 7.07
CA VAL A 87 11.53 -4.47 6.78
C VAL A 87 11.43 -5.15 5.41
N TYR A 88 10.23 -5.23 4.83
CA TYR A 88 10.01 -5.82 3.51
C TYR A 88 10.05 -4.79 2.37
N LEU A 89 10.31 -3.51 2.68
CA LEU A 89 10.47 -2.50 1.66
C LEU A 89 11.75 -2.74 0.88
N PRO A 90 11.72 -2.57 -0.46
CA PRO A 90 12.93 -2.56 -1.25
C PRO A 90 13.92 -1.53 -0.69
N PRO A 91 15.23 -1.81 -0.64
CA PRO A 91 16.22 -0.88 -0.08
C PRO A 91 16.11 0.53 -0.66
N ALA A 92 15.88 0.63 -1.98
CA ALA A 92 15.71 1.90 -2.68
C ALA A 92 14.48 2.69 -2.22
N ALA A 93 13.41 2.04 -1.75
CA ALA A 93 12.16 2.70 -1.34
C ALA A 93 12.29 3.50 -0.03
N THR A 94 13.29 3.20 0.80
CA THR A 94 13.48 3.85 2.11
C THR A 94 14.12 5.25 2.01
N THR A 95 14.76 5.56 0.88
CA THR A 95 15.53 6.80 0.68
C THR A 95 15.11 7.58 -0.56
N HIS A 96 14.28 7.01 -1.44
CA HIS A 96 13.88 7.65 -2.69
C HIS A 96 12.58 8.44 -2.60
N GLU A 97 12.64 9.72 -2.95
CA GLU A 97 11.47 10.53 -3.30
C GLU A 97 10.66 9.89 -4.45
N ARG A 98 11.32 9.14 -5.35
CA ARG A 98 10.68 8.40 -6.45
C ARG A 98 9.77 7.24 -6.00
N ALA A 99 9.86 6.81 -4.75
CA ALA A 99 9.01 5.75 -4.21
C ALA A 99 7.61 6.25 -3.85
N VAL A 100 7.38 7.57 -3.93
CA VAL A 100 6.14 8.23 -3.55
C VAL A 100 5.27 8.46 -4.80
N PHE A 101 3.96 8.26 -4.68
CA PHE A 101 2.98 8.64 -5.68
C PHE A 101 2.76 10.16 -5.66
N ASP A 102 2.71 10.79 -6.83
CA ASP A 102 2.72 12.27 -6.96
C ASP A 102 1.56 12.96 -6.23
N ARG A 103 0.40 12.29 -6.09
CA ARG A 103 -0.77 12.84 -5.41
C ARG A 103 -0.94 12.25 -4.00
N PRO A 104 -0.96 13.09 -2.95
CA PRO A 104 -1.25 12.62 -1.61
C PRO A 104 -2.68 12.06 -1.51
N VAL A 105 -2.86 11.00 -0.73
CA VAL A 105 -4.17 10.43 -0.42
C VAL A 105 -4.87 11.19 0.72
N HIS A 106 -4.10 11.94 1.52
CA HIS A 106 -4.55 12.94 2.48
C HIS A 106 -3.53 14.08 2.53
N ASP A 107 -3.98 15.32 2.43
CA ASP A 107 -3.12 16.50 2.49
C ASP A 107 -3.73 17.54 3.43
N GLY A 108 -3.19 17.60 4.64
CA GLY A 108 -3.68 18.46 5.71
C GLY A 108 -2.55 19.26 6.38
N PRO A 109 -2.91 20.21 7.26
CA PRO A 109 -1.94 21.15 7.84
C PRO A 109 -0.86 20.48 8.71
N ASN A 110 -1.15 19.34 9.32
CA ASN A 110 -0.27 18.63 10.23
C ASN A 110 0.06 17.20 9.77
N LEU A 111 -0.60 16.71 8.73
CA LEU A 111 -0.39 15.37 8.20
C LEU A 111 -0.41 15.38 6.67
N ARG A 112 0.64 14.84 6.07
CA ARG A 112 0.67 14.48 4.66
C ARG A 112 0.74 12.96 4.54
N VAL A 113 -0.24 12.34 3.88
CA VAL A 113 -0.26 10.90 3.60
C VAL A 113 -0.13 10.70 2.11
N THR A 114 0.85 9.90 1.72
CA THR A 114 1.13 9.52 0.34
C THR A 114 1.06 8.00 0.19
N ALA A 115 0.83 7.51 -1.01
CA ALA A 115 0.91 6.09 -1.33
C ALA A 115 2.22 5.79 -2.05
N MET A 116 2.71 4.55 -1.92
CA MET A 116 3.85 4.09 -2.67
C MET A 116 3.53 4.05 -4.17
N ASN A 117 4.49 4.48 -4.99
CA ASN A 117 4.42 4.46 -6.45
C ASN A 117 4.12 3.03 -6.96
N PRO A 118 3.33 2.86 -8.04
CA PRO A 118 2.90 1.55 -8.49
C PRO A 118 4.06 0.62 -8.86
N ARG A 119 5.19 1.17 -9.33
CA ARG A 119 6.40 0.40 -9.66
C ARG A 119 6.93 -0.38 -8.46
N TYR A 120 7.05 0.29 -7.31
CA TYR A 120 7.57 -0.32 -6.08
C TYR A 120 6.54 -1.27 -5.46
N LEU A 121 5.25 -0.91 -5.48
CA LEU A 121 4.21 -1.83 -5.03
C LEU A 121 4.16 -3.10 -5.89
N LEU A 122 4.30 -2.98 -7.21
CA LEU A 122 4.32 -4.13 -8.12
C LEU A 122 5.47 -5.05 -7.75
N ALA A 123 6.67 -4.49 -7.60
CA ALA A 123 7.85 -5.26 -7.22
C ALA A 123 7.62 -6.01 -5.88
N MET A 124 7.10 -5.32 -4.87
CA MET A 124 6.80 -5.94 -3.57
C MET A 124 5.79 -7.08 -3.69
N LYS A 125 4.74 -6.90 -4.51
CA LYS A 125 3.71 -7.92 -4.72
C LYS A 125 4.23 -9.13 -5.48
N VAL A 126 5.06 -8.91 -6.50
CA VAL A 126 5.76 -9.97 -7.24
C VAL A 126 6.70 -10.74 -6.33
N HIS A 127 7.53 -10.06 -5.53
CA HIS A 127 8.47 -10.70 -4.61
C HIS A 127 7.73 -11.46 -3.49
N ALA A 128 6.68 -10.87 -2.93
CA ALA A 128 5.85 -11.51 -1.92
C ALA A 128 5.14 -12.75 -2.48
N SER A 129 4.29 -12.60 -3.51
CA SER A 129 3.50 -13.67 -4.14
C SER A 129 2.91 -14.66 -3.15
N ARG A 130 2.28 -14.18 -2.07
CA ARG A 130 1.86 -15.00 -0.90
C ARG A 130 0.42 -15.52 -0.99
N GLY A 131 -0.30 -15.22 -2.06
CA GLY A 131 -1.65 -15.74 -2.29
C GLY A 131 -2.44 -14.96 -3.34
N ASP A 132 -3.72 -15.29 -3.45
CA ASP A 132 -4.62 -14.73 -4.47
C ASP A 132 -4.69 -13.20 -4.45
N GLN A 133 -4.61 -12.58 -3.28
CA GLN A 133 -4.64 -11.13 -3.16
C GLN A 133 -3.42 -10.47 -3.81
N ASP A 134 -2.22 -11.05 -3.66
CA ASP A 134 -1.04 -10.51 -4.33
C ASP A 134 -1.14 -10.69 -5.85
N VAL A 135 -1.71 -11.81 -6.32
CA VAL A 135 -1.98 -12.04 -7.75
C VAL A 135 -2.95 -10.99 -8.31
N THR A 136 -4.05 -10.71 -7.60
CA THR A 136 -4.99 -9.66 -8.02
C THR A 136 -4.33 -8.28 -8.02
N ASP A 137 -3.55 -7.95 -6.99
CA ASP A 137 -2.82 -6.68 -6.89
C ASP A 137 -1.80 -6.50 -8.03
N ILE A 138 -1.09 -7.58 -8.41
CA ILE A 138 -0.17 -7.57 -9.56
C ILE A 138 -0.91 -7.17 -10.83
N GLY A 139 -2.12 -7.70 -11.06
CA GLY A 139 -2.94 -7.36 -12.23
C GLY A 139 -3.30 -5.87 -12.28
N VAL A 140 -3.81 -5.33 -11.16
CA VAL A 140 -4.18 -3.91 -11.03
C VAL A 140 -2.97 -3.00 -11.27
N LEU A 141 -1.82 -3.33 -10.67
CA LEU A 141 -0.60 -2.54 -10.79
C LEU A 141 0.03 -2.64 -12.18
N ALA A 142 -0.05 -3.81 -12.83
CA ALA A 142 0.37 -3.97 -14.22
C ALA A 142 -0.45 -3.09 -15.16
N ASP A 143 -1.77 -2.98 -14.95
CA ASP A 143 -2.63 -2.07 -15.73
C ASP A 143 -2.31 -0.60 -15.46
N ALA A 144 -2.10 -0.21 -14.20
CA ALA A 144 -1.69 1.14 -13.83
C ALA A 144 -0.34 1.55 -14.47
N LEU A 145 0.52 0.58 -14.77
CA LEU A 145 1.83 0.77 -15.41
C LEU A 145 1.82 0.51 -16.92
N GLY A 146 0.70 0.07 -17.50
CA GLY A 146 0.60 -0.27 -18.92
C GLY A 146 1.41 -1.49 -19.35
N LEU A 147 1.71 -2.42 -18.43
CA LEU A 147 2.52 -3.61 -18.70
C LEU A 147 1.63 -4.73 -19.25
N ALA A 148 2.00 -5.29 -20.39
CA ALA A 148 1.17 -6.26 -21.10
C ALA A 148 1.62 -7.70 -20.85
N ASP A 149 2.92 -7.93 -20.65
CA ASP A 149 3.50 -9.26 -20.57
C ASP A 149 4.23 -9.56 -19.25
N ALA A 150 4.41 -10.85 -18.96
CA ALA A 150 5.02 -11.31 -17.72
C ALA A 150 6.50 -10.93 -17.62
N THR A 151 7.20 -10.80 -18.74
CA THR A 151 8.62 -10.44 -18.77
C THR A 151 8.81 -8.98 -18.35
N GLU A 152 7.97 -8.07 -18.84
CA GLU A 152 7.94 -6.67 -18.43
C GLU A 152 7.69 -6.50 -16.93
N VAL A 153 6.68 -7.20 -16.41
CA VAL A 153 6.34 -7.18 -14.98
C VAL A 153 7.50 -7.69 -14.13
N LEU A 154 8.10 -8.81 -14.52
CA LEU A 154 9.26 -9.38 -13.80
C LEU A 154 10.50 -8.47 -13.92
N ALA A 155 10.72 -7.82 -15.05
CA ALA A 155 11.82 -6.88 -15.24
C ALA A 155 11.69 -5.66 -14.33
N VAL A 156 10.48 -5.13 -14.15
CA VAL A 156 10.21 -4.05 -13.20
C VAL A 156 10.53 -4.50 -11.77
N ALA A 157 10.08 -5.69 -11.38
CA ALA A 157 10.35 -6.22 -10.06
C ALA A 157 11.86 -6.44 -9.84
N GLN A 158 12.56 -7.01 -10.82
CA GLN A 158 14.00 -7.24 -10.75
C GLN A 158 14.78 -5.92 -10.64
N ASP A 159 14.43 -4.89 -11.41
CA ASP A 159 15.08 -3.58 -11.34
C ASP A 159 14.96 -2.93 -9.95
N VAL A 160 13.79 -3.06 -9.31
CA VAL A 160 13.56 -2.52 -7.95
C VAL A 160 14.38 -3.25 -6.89
N TYR A 161 14.58 -4.57 -7.04
CA TYR A 161 15.34 -5.41 -6.09
C TYR A 161 16.83 -5.54 -6.45
N GLY A 162 17.26 -5.03 -7.59
CA GLY A 162 18.67 -5.05 -8.03
C GLY A 162 19.18 -6.47 -8.23
N ASP A 163 20.24 -6.83 -7.50
CA ASP A 163 20.88 -8.16 -7.59
C ASP A 163 20.14 -9.26 -6.80
N GLU A 164 19.14 -8.89 -5.99
CA GLU A 164 18.37 -9.89 -5.24
C GLU A 164 17.49 -10.72 -6.19
N PRO A 165 17.65 -12.05 -6.20
CA PRO A 165 16.88 -12.90 -7.11
C PRO A 165 15.41 -12.96 -6.68
N LEU A 166 14.50 -12.81 -7.64
CA LEU A 166 13.09 -12.99 -7.39
C LEU A 166 12.79 -14.45 -6.96
N PRO A 167 11.90 -14.66 -5.97
CA PRO A 167 11.50 -16.00 -5.56
C PRO A 167 10.91 -16.82 -6.72
N ALA A 168 11.12 -18.14 -6.72
CA ALA A 168 10.64 -19.04 -7.80
C ALA A 168 9.13 -18.96 -8.06
N ARG A 169 8.34 -18.58 -7.05
CA ARG A 169 6.88 -18.39 -7.13
C ARG A 169 6.44 -17.12 -7.88
N SER A 170 7.36 -16.18 -8.12
CA SER A 170 7.05 -14.86 -8.68
C SER A 170 6.50 -14.95 -10.11
N ARG A 171 7.16 -15.73 -10.97
CA ARG A 171 6.74 -15.89 -12.37
C ARG A 171 5.35 -16.51 -12.50
N PRO A 172 5.04 -17.66 -11.87
CA PRO A 172 3.69 -18.24 -11.92
C PRO A 172 2.60 -17.29 -11.42
N ALA A 173 2.89 -16.50 -10.37
CA ALA A 173 1.94 -15.52 -9.85
C ALA A 173 1.65 -14.39 -10.85
N VAL A 174 2.67 -13.88 -11.54
CA VAL A 174 2.54 -12.87 -12.59
C VAL A 174 1.75 -13.41 -13.78
N GLU A 175 2.07 -14.61 -14.25
CA GLU A 175 1.36 -15.24 -15.37
C GLU A 175 -0.13 -15.39 -15.04
N THR A 176 -0.44 -15.91 -13.84
CA THR A 176 -1.82 -16.03 -13.34
C THR A 176 -2.53 -14.68 -13.27
N ALA A 177 -1.85 -13.61 -12.83
CA ALA A 177 -2.43 -12.27 -12.72
C ALA A 177 -2.83 -11.73 -14.10
N LEU A 178 -1.96 -11.89 -15.10
CA LEU A 178 -2.20 -11.41 -16.46
C LEU A 178 -3.30 -12.21 -17.17
N GLU A 179 -3.41 -13.50 -16.90
CA GLU A 179 -4.50 -14.35 -17.39
C GLU A 179 -5.87 -13.92 -16.84
N ARG A 180 -5.98 -13.73 -15.51
CA ARG A 180 -7.22 -13.27 -14.85
C ARG A 180 -7.71 -11.95 -15.44
N ARG A 181 -6.78 -11.01 -15.61
CA ARG A 181 -6.99 -9.71 -16.23
C ARG A 181 -7.50 -9.80 -17.67
N GLY A 182 -6.94 -10.71 -18.48
CA GLY A 182 -7.39 -10.96 -19.85
C GLY A 182 -8.82 -11.48 -19.92
N GLY A 183 -9.20 -12.36 -18.99
CA GLY A 183 -10.55 -12.93 -18.90
C GLY A 183 -11.63 -11.92 -18.51
N GLU A 184 -11.32 -10.96 -17.64
CA GLU A 184 -12.25 -9.90 -17.23
C GLU A 184 -12.50 -8.87 -18.33
N ARG A 185 -11.45 -8.47 -19.08
CA ARG A 185 -11.59 -7.58 -20.23
C ARG A 185 -12.38 -8.19 -21.39
N GLY A 186 -12.30 -9.50 -21.59
CA GLY A 186 -13.10 -10.20 -22.60
C GLY A 186 -14.60 -10.25 -22.28
N ARG A 187 -14.99 -10.16 -21.00
CA ARG A 187 -16.41 -10.23 -20.56
C ARG A 187 -17.16 -8.90 -20.62
N ASN A 188 -16.46 -7.77 -20.45
CA ASN A 188 -17.06 -6.43 -20.54
C ASN A 188 -17.09 -5.84 -21.97
N GLY A 189 -16.57 -6.56 -22.96
CA GLY A 189 -16.52 -6.14 -24.36
C GLY A 189 -17.38 -6.96 -25.32
N SER A 190 -18.30 -7.79 -24.80
CA SER A 190 -19.27 -8.58 -25.60
C SER A 190 -20.70 -8.09 -25.43
#